data_AF-A0A929FXR0-F1
#
_entry.id   AF-A0A929FXR0-F1
#
_cell.length_a   1.000
_cell.length_b   1.000
_cell.length_c   1.000
_cell.angle_alpha   90.00
_cell.angle_beta   90.00
_cell.angle_gamma   90.00
#
_symmetry.space_group_name_H-M   'P 1'
#
loop_
_entity.id
_entity.type
_entity.pdbx_description
1 polymer ?
#
loop_
_entity_poly.entity_id
_entity_poly.type
_entity_poly.pdbx_seq_one_letter_code
_entity_poly.pdbx_strand_id
1 'polypeptide(L)'
;MMSKQFAVLLLSVLVFSICSVTPANAQVPQRTILFHIDALNFDAYQRLNLPNFNTLMKEGTFVREAHTIIPWHPTIGGYGELHTTSLVNPTTMAGTIFLKPNQKMVQHAFYDNQLLTAHIANTTAYESLNPGFNFVNLNRIDRDADIVSWALNLLQEKDIRFMRLVLQDLNNQASQIVAGETKNVPWQDNIWAKGSPYIEKAYEADRLLGYFVEELKKMKKWDDTLFIVLSDGNASSGWHPIFSTESERIPLLFIGPGIARNRVIPYAENIDIAPTICHLMQLSVPNTDGGSGRVLAEIEEDSTISGQPQNEKIKRLNSLIREHLLLQAKLRLLASTDPYYDVILMRAENRLTTPFQFYGLDRIDQWYQAGTIDNMIKVNESVIEYLKDSQSARK
;
A
#
# COMPACT_ATOMS: atom_id res chain seq x y z
N MET A 1 -59.26 -58.96 -48.26
CA MET A 1 -58.53 -59.52 -47.10
C MET A 1 -57.07 -59.10 -47.19
N MET A 2 -56.57 -58.45 -46.13
CA MET A 2 -55.15 -58.32 -45.68
C MET A 2 -54.16 -57.70 -46.69
N SER A 3 -53.83 -56.40 -46.60
CA SER A 3 -53.01 -55.66 -45.61
C SER A 3 -51.52 -55.62 -45.98
N LYS A 4 -51.13 -54.45 -46.48
CA LYS A 4 -49.77 -54.01 -46.83
C LYS A 4 -48.91 -53.89 -45.57
N GLN A 5 -47.70 -54.45 -45.59
CA GLN A 5 -46.64 -54.08 -44.66
C GLN A 5 -45.85 -52.91 -45.24
N PHE A 6 -45.91 -51.75 -44.60
CA PHE A 6 -44.98 -50.64 -44.81
C PHE A 6 -44.12 -50.53 -43.55
N ALA A 7 -42.82 -50.72 -43.70
CA ALA A 7 -41.85 -50.49 -42.65
C ALA A 7 -41.74 -48.97 -42.40
N VAL A 8 -42.02 -48.53 -41.17
CA VAL A 8 -41.80 -47.15 -40.74
C VAL A 8 -40.35 -47.03 -40.27
N LEU A 9 -39.57 -46.23 -40.99
CA LEU A 9 -38.22 -45.82 -40.62
C LEU A 9 -38.33 -44.74 -39.53
N LEU A 10 -37.92 -45.06 -38.30
CA LEU A 10 -37.81 -44.08 -37.21
C LEU A 10 -36.46 -43.36 -37.32
N LEU A 11 -36.49 -42.12 -37.79
CA LEU A 11 -35.35 -41.21 -37.83
C LEU A 11 -35.25 -40.49 -36.47
N SER A 12 -34.44 -41.02 -35.55
CA SER A 12 -34.12 -40.34 -34.29
C SER A 12 -33.02 -39.30 -34.52
N VAL A 13 -33.40 -38.03 -34.66
CA VAL A 13 -32.49 -36.88 -34.66
C VAL A 13 -32.02 -36.64 -33.22
N LEU A 14 -30.79 -37.04 -32.90
CA LEU A 14 -30.12 -36.62 -31.66
C LEU A 14 -29.54 -35.22 -31.88
N VAL A 15 -30.24 -34.20 -31.38
CA VAL A 15 -29.68 -32.85 -31.25
C VAL A 15 -28.79 -32.84 -30.01
N PHE A 16 -27.48 -33.02 -30.19
CA PHE A 16 -26.50 -32.69 -29.17
C PHE A 16 -26.48 -31.16 -29.03
N SER A 17 -27.16 -30.63 -28.01
CA SER A 17 -26.91 -29.28 -27.53
C SER A 17 -25.52 -29.27 -26.89
N ILE A 18 -24.53 -28.82 -27.67
CA ILE A 18 -23.25 -28.41 -27.14
C ILE A 18 -23.53 -27.12 -26.36
N CYS A 19 -23.69 -27.22 -25.04
CA CYS A 19 -23.53 -26.07 -24.17
C CYS A 19 -22.08 -25.60 -24.31
N SER A 20 -21.87 -24.62 -25.16
CA SER A 20 -20.66 -23.80 -25.13
C SER A 20 -20.65 -23.11 -23.77
N VAL A 21 -19.97 -23.71 -22.79
CA VAL A 21 -19.56 -22.98 -21.59
C VAL A 21 -18.53 -21.98 -22.07
N THR A 22 -18.97 -20.78 -22.44
CA THR A 22 -18.05 -19.65 -22.55
C THR A 22 -17.40 -19.51 -21.17
N PRO A 23 -16.05 -19.57 -21.05
CA PRO A 23 -15.41 -19.22 -19.80
C PRO A 23 -15.96 -17.84 -19.39
N ALA A 24 -16.39 -17.72 -18.14
CA ALA A 24 -16.79 -16.44 -17.59
C ALA A 24 -15.61 -15.49 -17.81
N ASN A 25 -15.75 -14.56 -18.74
CA ASN A 25 -14.74 -13.54 -18.96
C ASN A 25 -14.66 -12.78 -17.63
N ALA A 26 -13.56 -12.89 -16.89
CA ALA A 26 -13.38 -12.21 -15.61
C ALA A 26 -13.77 -10.75 -15.81
N GLN A 27 -14.85 -10.34 -15.14
CA GLN A 27 -15.48 -9.06 -15.43
C GLN A 27 -14.52 -7.95 -15.00
N VAL A 28 -14.10 -7.09 -15.94
CA VAL A 28 -13.28 -5.92 -15.62
C VAL A 28 -14.02 -5.07 -14.58
N PRO A 29 -13.41 -4.78 -13.42
CA PRO A 29 -14.04 -3.91 -12.43
C PRO A 29 -14.35 -2.55 -13.05
N GLN A 30 -15.48 -1.99 -12.68
CA GLN A 30 -15.88 -0.69 -13.16
C GLN A 30 -15.16 0.42 -12.39
N ARG A 31 -15.11 0.31 -11.06
CA ARG A 31 -14.50 1.35 -10.23
C ARG A 31 -13.50 0.77 -9.26
N THR A 32 -12.57 1.60 -8.85
CA THR A 32 -11.59 1.29 -7.80
C THR A 32 -11.83 2.20 -6.61
N ILE A 33 -11.88 1.62 -5.40
CA ILE A 33 -11.96 2.36 -4.15
C ILE A 33 -10.82 1.91 -3.23
N LEU A 34 -9.93 2.83 -2.90
CA LEU A 34 -8.91 2.67 -1.86
C LEU A 34 -9.50 3.19 -0.55
N PHE A 35 -9.92 2.25 0.31
CA PHE A 35 -10.39 2.52 1.66
C PHE A 35 -9.20 2.43 2.61
N HIS A 36 -8.59 3.57 2.89
CA HIS A 36 -7.35 3.69 3.65
C HIS A 36 -7.67 4.04 5.11
N ILE A 37 -7.27 3.17 6.04
CA ILE A 37 -7.31 3.42 7.48
C ILE A 37 -5.90 3.76 7.96
N ASP A 38 -5.58 5.06 8.09
CA ASP A 38 -4.25 5.52 8.48
C ASP A 38 -3.86 4.97 9.86
N ALA A 39 -2.62 4.50 9.98
CA ALA A 39 -2.05 3.90 11.17
C ALA A 39 -2.73 2.61 11.69
N LEU A 40 -3.59 1.96 10.89
CA LEU A 40 -4.07 0.61 11.24
C LEU A 40 -2.89 -0.37 11.23
N ASN A 41 -2.46 -0.79 12.41
CA ASN A 41 -1.38 -1.75 12.59
C ASN A 41 -1.73 -3.08 11.91
N PHE A 42 -0.73 -3.71 11.28
CA PHE A 42 -0.90 -4.96 10.52
C PHE A 42 -1.55 -6.10 11.28
N ASP A 43 -1.42 -6.16 12.61
CA ASP A 43 -2.01 -7.21 13.46
C ASP A 43 -3.40 -6.83 14.01
N ALA A 44 -3.89 -5.61 13.78
CA ALA A 44 -5.09 -5.09 14.43
C ALA A 44 -6.35 -5.92 14.14
N TYR A 45 -6.52 -6.39 12.90
CA TYR A 45 -7.67 -7.19 12.49
C TYR A 45 -7.82 -8.48 13.32
N GLN A 46 -6.69 -9.12 13.64
CA GLN A 46 -6.65 -10.34 14.42
C GLN A 46 -6.70 -10.05 15.92
N ARG A 47 -5.87 -9.10 16.40
CA ARG A 47 -5.74 -8.80 17.84
C ARG A 47 -7.01 -8.19 18.43
N LEU A 48 -7.70 -7.34 17.68
CA LEU A 48 -8.93 -6.68 18.11
C LEU A 48 -10.18 -7.42 17.63
N ASN A 49 -10.03 -8.49 16.83
CA ASN A 49 -11.14 -9.20 16.19
C ASN A 49 -12.09 -8.23 15.47
N LEU A 50 -11.56 -7.46 14.53
CA LEU A 50 -12.32 -6.46 13.76
C LEU A 50 -13.33 -7.17 12.84
N PRO A 51 -14.64 -7.19 13.17
CA PRO A 51 -15.58 -8.11 12.54
C PRO A 51 -15.85 -7.81 11.06
N ASN A 52 -15.89 -6.53 10.66
CA ASN A 52 -16.16 -6.17 9.27
C ASN A 52 -14.94 -6.49 8.41
N PHE A 53 -13.75 -6.11 8.84
CA PHE A 53 -12.50 -6.48 8.17
C PHE A 53 -12.37 -8.01 8.04
N ASN A 54 -12.58 -8.75 9.13
CA ASN A 54 -12.47 -10.22 9.15
C ASN A 54 -13.51 -10.91 8.25
N THR A 55 -14.67 -10.30 8.08
CA THR A 55 -15.69 -10.77 7.11
C THR A 55 -15.22 -10.52 5.69
N LEU A 56 -14.73 -9.32 5.40
CA LEU A 56 -14.24 -8.93 4.08
C LEU A 56 -13.03 -9.75 3.63
N MET A 57 -12.15 -10.21 4.54
CA MET A 57 -11.07 -11.15 4.20
C MET A 57 -11.57 -12.44 3.53
N LYS A 58 -12.78 -12.89 3.88
CA LYS A 58 -13.39 -14.08 3.27
C LYS A 58 -14.00 -13.77 1.89
N GLU A 59 -14.31 -12.51 1.63
CA GLU A 59 -14.89 -12.05 0.35
C GLU A 59 -13.83 -11.81 -0.73
N GLY A 60 -12.54 -11.74 -0.39
CA GLY A 60 -11.46 -11.46 -1.35
C GLY A 60 -10.13 -12.16 -1.04
N THR A 61 -9.04 -11.51 -1.44
CA THR A 61 -7.66 -11.98 -1.26
C THR A 61 -6.91 -11.07 -0.28
N PHE A 62 -6.48 -11.66 0.84
CA PHE A 62 -5.66 -11.00 1.86
C PHE A 62 -4.16 -11.23 1.62
N VAL A 63 -3.33 -10.22 1.89
CA VAL A 63 -1.87 -10.35 1.84
C VAL A 63 -1.33 -10.57 3.25
N ARG A 64 -0.68 -11.71 3.48
CA ARG A 64 -0.16 -12.08 4.81
C ARG A 64 0.93 -11.12 5.29
N GLU A 65 1.89 -10.82 4.43
CA GLU A 65 2.95 -9.86 4.69
C GLU A 65 2.93 -8.77 3.61
N ALA A 66 2.29 -7.64 3.89
CA ALA A 66 2.39 -6.46 3.06
C ALA A 66 3.39 -5.47 3.68
N HIS A 67 4.41 -5.10 2.91
CA HIS A 67 5.45 -4.16 3.33
C HIS A 67 5.36 -2.82 2.60
N THR A 68 5.55 -1.74 3.32
CA THR A 68 5.75 -0.41 2.76
C THR A 68 7.23 -0.04 2.81
N ILE A 69 7.65 0.93 2.00
CA ILE A 69 8.88 1.67 2.30
C ILE A 69 8.75 2.31 3.70
N ILE A 70 9.85 2.49 4.44
CA ILE A 70 9.80 3.11 5.78
C ILE A 70 8.89 4.35 5.76
N PRO A 71 7.86 4.43 6.64
CA PRO A 71 7.00 5.59 6.73
C PRO A 71 7.77 6.79 7.27
N TRP A 72 8.42 7.50 6.36
CA TRP A 72 9.25 8.66 6.65
C TRP A 72 8.58 9.91 6.10
N HIS A 73 8.49 10.96 6.92
CA HIS A 73 7.81 12.20 6.56
C HIS A 73 8.71 13.41 6.85
N PRO A 74 9.78 13.63 6.05
CA PRO A 74 10.59 14.82 6.17
C PRO A 74 9.81 16.02 5.59
N THR A 75 9.71 17.10 6.36
CA THR A 75 9.02 18.35 5.97
C THR A 75 9.97 19.40 5.36
N ILE A 76 11.24 19.04 5.21
CA ILE A 76 12.31 19.86 4.62
C ILE A 76 13.14 19.03 3.65
N GLY A 77 14.00 19.69 2.88
CA GLY A 77 14.86 19.05 1.88
C GLY A 77 14.10 18.64 0.62
N GLY A 78 14.78 17.93 -0.29
CA GLY A 78 14.23 17.63 -1.61
C GLY A 78 12.92 16.87 -1.58
N TYR A 79 12.73 15.93 -0.65
CA TYR A 79 11.42 15.27 -0.49
C TYR A 79 10.33 16.22 0.01
N GLY A 80 10.63 17.07 1.00
CA GLY A 80 9.67 18.03 1.55
C GLY A 80 9.22 19.09 0.54
N GLU A 81 10.01 19.34 -0.50
CA GLU A 81 9.62 20.16 -1.66
C GLU A 81 8.67 19.43 -2.62
N LEU A 82 8.73 18.10 -2.68
CA LEU A 82 7.91 17.27 -3.57
C LEU A 82 6.56 16.89 -2.96
N HIS A 83 6.54 16.56 -1.66
CA HIS A 83 5.38 15.95 -1.02
C HIS A 83 5.12 16.46 0.39
N THR A 84 3.83 16.53 0.73
CA THR A 84 3.29 17.02 2.01
C THR A 84 2.91 15.91 3.00
N THR A 85 3.16 14.64 2.64
CA THR A 85 2.75 13.44 3.37
C THR A 85 3.92 12.46 3.50
N SER A 86 3.77 11.40 4.30
CA SER A 86 4.77 10.34 4.45
C SER A 86 5.05 9.61 3.13
N LEU A 87 6.29 9.16 2.93
CA LEU A 87 6.82 8.54 1.71
C LEU A 87 5.97 7.38 1.17
N VAL A 88 5.31 6.63 2.05
CA VAL A 88 4.45 5.50 1.68
C VAL A 88 3.33 5.95 0.74
N ASN A 89 2.72 7.10 1.03
CA ASN A 89 1.55 7.57 0.31
C ASN A 89 1.82 7.87 -1.19
N PRO A 90 2.81 8.71 -1.56
CA PRO A 90 3.13 8.94 -2.96
C PRO A 90 3.73 7.69 -3.64
N THR A 91 4.51 6.85 -2.95
CA THR A 91 5.06 5.63 -3.56
C THR A 91 4.00 4.57 -3.86
N THR A 92 3.01 4.41 -2.98
CA THR A 92 1.82 3.56 -3.23
C THR A 92 1.03 4.06 -4.44
N MET A 93 0.78 5.37 -4.51
CA MET A 93 -0.02 5.96 -5.59
C MET A 93 0.75 5.98 -6.92
N ALA A 94 2.08 6.18 -6.89
CA ALA A 94 2.92 6.16 -8.08
C ALA A 94 3.20 4.73 -8.58
N GLY A 95 3.18 3.73 -7.68
CA GLY A 95 3.62 2.38 -7.98
C GLY A 95 5.13 2.27 -8.22
N THR A 96 5.91 3.21 -7.70
CA THR A 96 7.38 3.27 -7.80
C THR A 96 7.96 4.03 -6.61
N ILE A 97 9.18 3.68 -6.18
CA ILE A 97 9.94 4.45 -5.19
C ILE A 97 10.73 5.63 -5.78
N PHE A 98 10.79 5.73 -7.11
CA PHE A 98 11.55 6.77 -7.82
C PHE A 98 10.70 8.00 -8.10
N LEU A 99 10.35 8.69 -7.01
CA LEU A 99 9.55 9.92 -7.07
C LEU A 99 10.34 11.05 -7.77
N LYS A 100 9.69 11.69 -8.73
CA LYS A 100 10.21 12.83 -9.50
C LYS A 100 9.28 14.04 -9.36
N PRO A 101 9.73 15.26 -9.66
CA PRO A 101 8.81 16.39 -9.83
C PRO A 101 7.70 16.04 -10.84
N ASN A 102 6.45 16.40 -10.54
CA ASN A 102 5.26 16.07 -11.34
C ASN A 102 5.03 14.57 -11.57
N GLN A 103 5.37 13.73 -10.58
CA GLN A 103 5.19 12.28 -10.62
C GLN A 103 3.76 11.89 -11.04
N LYS A 104 3.63 11.12 -12.13
CA LYS A 104 2.35 10.48 -12.50
C LYS A 104 2.02 9.40 -11.47
N MET A 105 0.74 9.32 -11.13
CA MET A 105 0.17 8.43 -10.11
C MET A 105 -1.10 7.76 -10.62
N VAL A 106 -1.56 6.70 -9.95
CA VAL A 106 -2.65 5.82 -10.40
C VAL A 106 -3.93 6.57 -10.77
N GLN A 107 -4.32 7.62 -10.02
CA GLN A 107 -5.49 8.44 -10.34
C GLN A 107 -5.40 9.11 -11.72
N HIS A 108 -4.18 9.41 -12.20
CA HIS A 108 -3.98 9.97 -13.54
C HIS A 108 -4.35 8.97 -14.63
N ALA A 109 -4.17 7.66 -14.42
CA ALA A 109 -4.60 6.65 -15.38
C ALA A 109 -6.13 6.68 -15.60
N PHE A 110 -6.90 7.07 -14.58
CA PHE A 110 -8.35 7.27 -14.69
C PHE A 110 -8.68 8.64 -15.27
N TYR A 111 -8.08 9.70 -14.73
CA TYR A 111 -8.32 11.07 -15.13
C TYR A 111 -7.99 11.32 -16.61
N ASP A 112 -6.85 10.81 -17.10
CA ASP A 112 -6.43 10.96 -18.50
C ASP A 112 -7.38 10.21 -19.47
N ASN A 113 -8.15 9.24 -18.96
CA ASN A 113 -9.23 8.54 -19.67
C ASN A 113 -10.62 9.17 -19.44
N GLN A 114 -10.68 10.40 -18.92
CA GLN A 114 -11.92 11.14 -18.65
C GLN A 114 -12.86 10.47 -17.63
N LEU A 115 -12.31 9.61 -16.78
CA LEU A 115 -13.03 8.94 -15.72
C LEU A 115 -12.99 9.78 -14.43
N LEU A 116 -14.13 9.91 -13.76
CA LEU A 116 -14.22 10.77 -12.57
C LEU A 116 -13.46 10.18 -11.38
N THR A 117 -12.63 11.02 -10.74
CA THR A 117 -11.77 10.63 -9.62
C THR A 117 -12.05 11.47 -8.36
N ALA A 118 -11.95 10.86 -7.18
CA ALA A 118 -12.20 11.51 -5.90
C ALA A 118 -11.11 11.25 -4.84
N HIS A 119 -10.72 12.27 -4.09
CA HIS A 119 -9.77 12.20 -2.97
C HIS A 119 -10.35 12.84 -1.73
N ILE A 120 -10.47 12.06 -0.66
CA ILE A 120 -11.24 12.43 0.52
C ILE A 120 -10.45 12.04 1.76
N ALA A 121 -10.19 13.00 2.65
CA ALA A 121 -9.57 12.74 3.95
C ALA A 121 -9.93 13.84 4.95
N ASN A 122 -9.96 13.49 6.23
CA ASN A 122 -10.13 14.44 7.34
C ASN A 122 -8.81 15.11 7.76
N THR A 123 -7.94 15.41 6.79
CA THR A 123 -6.67 16.09 6.99
C THR A 123 -6.20 16.75 5.70
N THR A 124 -5.33 17.74 5.81
CA THR A 124 -4.67 18.39 4.66
C THR A 124 -3.30 17.78 4.32
N ALA A 125 -2.83 16.79 5.08
CA ALA A 125 -1.51 16.19 4.86
C ALA A 125 -1.32 15.64 3.43
N TYR A 126 -2.40 15.20 2.78
CA TYR A 126 -2.34 14.56 1.46
C TYR A 126 -2.44 15.52 0.27
N GLU A 127 -2.37 16.84 0.47
CA GLU A 127 -2.57 17.85 -0.58
C GLU A 127 -1.68 17.66 -1.82
N SER A 128 -0.42 17.27 -1.64
CA SER A 128 0.51 16.98 -2.76
C SER A 128 0.06 15.86 -3.69
N LEU A 129 -0.92 15.03 -3.29
CA LEU A 129 -1.47 13.94 -4.11
C LEU A 129 -2.69 14.36 -4.93
N ASN A 130 -3.20 15.58 -4.75
CA ASN A 130 -4.42 16.08 -5.40
C ASN A 130 -4.39 16.13 -6.94
N PRO A 131 -3.24 16.36 -7.63
CA PRO A 131 -3.21 16.30 -9.09
C PRO A 131 -3.81 14.99 -9.62
N GLY A 132 -4.70 15.09 -10.61
CA GLY A 132 -5.45 13.96 -11.16
C GLY A 132 -6.74 13.58 -10.43
N PHE A 133 -7.18 14.37 -9.43
CA PHE A 133 -8.49 14.24 -8.78
C PHE A 133 -9.49 15.29 -9.28
N ASN A 134 -10.70 14.86 -9.70
CA ASN A 134 -11.79 15.78 -10.06
C ASN A 134 -12.47 16.38 -8.81
N PHE A 135 -12.61 15.56 -7.77
CA PHE A 135 -13.26 15.94 -6.52
C PHE A 135 -12.27 15.76 -5.37
N VAL A 136 -12.08 16.82 -4.58
CA VAL A 136 -11.16 16.81 -3.43
C VAL A 136 -11.89 17.34 -2.20
N ASN A 137 -11.91 16.57 -1.12
CA ASN A 137 -12.29 17.05 0.21
C ASN A 137 -11.19 16.67 1.21
N LEU A 138 -10.32 17.62 1.53
CA LEU A 138 -9.25 17.50 2.53
C LEU A 138 -9.50 18.52 3.65
N ASN A 139 -10.08 18.09 4.76
CA ASN A 139 -10.59 19.01 5.79
C ASN A 139 -10.29 18.52 7.20
N ARG A 140 -9.53 19.31 7.98
CA ARG A 140 -9.13 18.96 9.35
C ARG A 140 -10.27 19.02 10.39
N ILE A 141 -11.40 19.62 10.03
CA ILE A 141 -12.56 19.74 10.92
C ILE A 141 -13.42 18.47 10.88
N ASP A 142 -13.43 17.78 9.75
CA ASP A 142 -14.22 16.58 9.56
C ASP A 142 -13.69 15.44 10.44
N ARG A 143 -14.57 14.55 10.86
CA ARG A 143 -14.20 13.25 11.45
C ARG A 143 -14.31 12.17 10.38
N ASP A 144 -13.78 11.00 10.71
CA ASP A 144 -13.87 9.79 9.89
C ASP A 144 -15.31 9.51 9.37
N ALA A 145 -16.32 9.65 10.24
CA ALA A 145 -17.73 9.45 9.85
C ALA A 145 -18.26 10.51 8.87
N ASP A 146 -17.77 11.75 8.98
CA ASP A 146 -18.20 12.87 8.16
C ASP A 146 -17.68 12.69 6.72
N ILE A 147 -16.41 12.30 6.56
CA ILE A 147 -15.82 12.02 5.24
C ILE A 147 -16.38 10.76 4.57
N VAL A 148 -16.73 9.72 5.36
CA VAL A 148 -17.43 8.52 4.86
C VAL A 148 -18.79 8.90 4.29
N SER A 149 -19.55 9.73 5.01
CA SER A 149 -20.85 10.22 4.55
C SER A 149 -20.71 11.04 3.27
N TRP A 150 -19.70 11.91 3.19
CA TRP A 150 -19.41 12.69 1.99
C TRP A 150 -19.06 11.80 0.79
N ALA A 151 -18.21 10.78 1.00
CA ALA A 151 -17.82 9.82 -0.03
C ALA A 151 -19.03 9.06 -0.61
N LEU A 152 -19.93 8.61 0.25
CA LEU A 152 -21.15 7.89 -0.13
C LEU A 152 -22.11 8.79 -0.92
N ASN A 153 -22.32 10.03 -0.49
CA ASN A 153 -23.12 11.01 -1.23
C ASN A 153 -22.54 11.25 -2.63
N LEU A 154 -21.22 11.43 -2.72
CA LEU A 154 -20.56 11.62 -4.02
C LEU A 154 -20.75 10.39 -4.94
N LEU A 155 -20.64 9.17 -4.40
CA LEU A 155 -20.87 7.93 -5.15
C LEU A 155 -22.32 7.76 -5.62
N GLN A 156 -23.28 8.29 -4.86
CA GLN A 156 -24.69 8.29 -5.24
C GLN A 156 -24.97 9.30 -6.36
N GLU A 157 -24.34 10.47 -6.33
CA GLU A 157 -24.59 11.56 -7.28
C GLU A 157 -23.77 11.48 -8.57
N LYS A 158 -22.59 10.87 -8.51
CA LYS A 158 -21.59 10.84 -9.60
C LYS A 158 -21.12 9.41 -9.87
N ASP A 159 -20.77 9.14 -11.12
CA ASP A 159 -20.09 7.89 -11.49
C ASP A 159 -18.59 7.97 -11.22
N ILE A 160 -18.21 8.02 -9.93
CA ILE A 160 -16.81 7.99 -9.51
C ILE A 160 -16.19 6.64 -9.87
N ARG A 161 -15.07 6.67 -10.60
CA ARG A 161 -14.36 5.51 -11.14
C ARG A 161 -13.08 5.19 -10.37
N PHE A 162 -12.50 6.18 -9.71
CA PHE A 162 -11.40 6.00 -8.78
C PHE A 162 -11.62 6.86 -7.54
N MET A 163 -11.59 6.26 -6.35
CA MET A 163 -11.72 6.97 -5.10
C MET A 163 -10.59 6.59 -4.15
N ARG A 164 -9.95 7.58 -3.54
CA ARG A 164 -9.09 7.41 -2.36
C ARG A 164 -9.79 8.06 -1.18
N LEU A 165 -10.21 7.25 -0.21
CA LEU A 165 -10.83 7.67 1.05
C LEU A 165 -9.89 7.33 2.19
N VAL A 166 -9.45 8.32 2.96
CA VAL A 166 -8.48 8.15 4.05
C VAL A 166 -9.07 8.57 5.39
N LEU A 167 -9.15 7.62 6.31
CA LEU A 167 -9.59 7.79 7.69
C LEU A 167 -8.38 8.10 8.58
N GLN A 168 -8.32 9.31 9.15
CA GLN A 168 -7.17 9.82 9.91
C GLN A 168 -7.31 9.68 11.42
N ASP A 169 -8.53 9.52 11.96
CA ASP A 169 -8.76 9.62 13.42
C ASP A 169 -7.91 8.62 14.21
N LEU A 170 -7.73 7.41 13.67
CA LEU A 170 -6.91 6.37 14.30
C LEU A 170 -5.45 6.79 14.44
N ASN A 171 -4.87 7.39 13.39
CA ASN A 171 -3.51 7.93 13.44
C ASN A 171 -3.37 9.05 14.47
N ASN A 172 -4.34 9.96 14.56
CA ASN A 172 -4.32 11.00 15.59
C ASN A 172 -4.21 10.41 17.01
N GLN A 173 -4.83 9.24 17.28
CA GLN A 173 -4.65 8.54 18.56
C GLN A 173 -3.29 7.84 18.66
N ALA A 174 -2.87 7.13 17.61
CA ALA A 174 -1.62 6.35 17.63
C ALA A 174 -0.37 7.24 17.77
N SER A 175 -0.28 8.31 16.98
CA SER A 175 0.93 9.13 16.88
C SER A 175 0.96 10.29 17.86
N GLN A 176 -0.13 11.03 18.02
CA GLN A 176 -0.14 12.24 18.86
C GLN A 176 -0.41 11.92 20.32
N ILE A 177 -1.21 10.88 20.60
CA ILE A 177 -1.62 10.53 21.95
C ILE A 177 -0.79 9.38 22.50
N VAL A 178 -0.78 8.19 21.88
CA VAL A 178 -0.05 7.04 22.44
C VAL A 178 1.47 7.26 22.43
N ALA A 179 2.05 7.56 21.27
CA ALA A 179 3.50 7.78 21.16
C ALA A 179 3.97 9.15 21.71
N GLY A 180 3.05 10.12 21.83
CA GLY A 180 3.33 11.45 22.35
C GLY A 180 3.10 11.60 23.87
N GLU A 181 2.61 10.57 24.55
CA GLU A 181 2.24 10.68 25.96
C GLU A 181 3.47 10.75 26.86
N THR A 182 3.48 11.77 27.71
CA THR A 182 4.57 12.07 28.66
C THR A 182 4.18 11.74 30.09
N LYS A 183 2.88 11.52 30.35
CA LYS A 183 2.37 11.09 31.64
C LYS A 183 2.46 9.57 31.77
N ASN A 184 2.62 9.11 33.01
CA ASN A 184 2.63 7.69 33.33
C ASN A 184 1.20 7.12 33.32
N VAL A 185 0.69 6.81 32.13
CA VAL A 185 -0.59 6.14 31.91
C VAL A 185 -0.37 4.70 31.46
N PRO A 186 -1.32 3.77 31.70
CA PRO A 186 -1.11 2.34 31.41
C PRO A 186 -0.83 1.98 29.95
N TRP A 187 -1.12 2.89 29.02
CA TRP A 187 -0.98 2.69 27.58
C TRP A 187 0.15 3.52 26.94
N GLN A 188 0.98 4.20 27.74
CA GLN A 188 2.15 4.89 27.22
C GLN A 188 3.01 3.93 26.40
N ASP A 189 3.38 4.36 25.18
CA ASP A 189 4.17 3.57 24.22
C ASP A 189 3.59 2.16 23.95
N ASN A 190 2.27 1.98 24.07
CA ASN A 190 1.61 0.70 23.80
C ASN A 190 0.16 0.87 23.32
N ILE A 191 -0.05 0.76 22.01
CA ILE A 191 -1.37 0.85 21.39
C ILE A 191 -2.33 -0.26 21.82
N TRP A 192 -1.83 -1.39 22.34
CA TRP A 192 -2.62 -2.55 22.75
C TRP A 192 -3.04 -2.54 24.21
N ALA A 193 -2.44 -1.66 25.01
CA ALA A 193 -2.72 -1.63 26.44
C ALA A 193 -4.18 -1.28 26.72
N LYS A 194 -4.70 -1.82 27.84
CA LYS A 194 -6.07 -1.59 28.26
C LYS A 194 -6.34 -0.09 28.42
N GLY A 195 -7.40 0.39 27.78
CA GLY A 195 -7.78 1.80 27.81
C GLY A 195 -7.02 2.68 26.82
N SER A 196 -6.20 2.09 25.94
CA SER A 196 -5.58 2.84 24.85
C SER A 196 -6.64 3.43 23.92
N PRO A 197 -6.56 4.73 23.57
CA PRO A 197 -7.52 5.37 22.66
C PRO A 197 -7.42 4.83 21.23
N TYR A 198 -6.29 4.20 20.87
CA TYR A 198 -6.12 3.50 19.60
C TYR A 198 -7.18 2.40 19.40
N ILE A 199 -7.47 1.63 20.44
CA ILE A 199 -8.38 0.48 20.35
C ILE A 199 -9.80 0.94 19.99
N GLU A 200 -10.29 2.00 20.63
CA GLU A 200 -11.63 2.54 20.37
C GLU A 200 -11.74 3.04 18.93
N LYS A 201 -10.75 3.79 18.45
CA LYS A 201 -10.73 4.30 17.07
C LYS A 201 -10.56 3.19 16.03
N ALA A 202 -9.86 2.11 16.34
CA ALA A 202 -9.77 0.96 15.44
C ALA A 202 -11.14 0.27 15.28
N TYR A 203 -11.93 0.15 16.36
CA TYR A 203 -13.30 -0.33 16.26
C TYR A 203 -14.22 0.63 15.53
N GLU A 204 -14.03 1.95 15.66
CA GLU A 204 -14.80 2.94 14.90
C GLU A 204 -14.51 2.85 13.40
N ALA A 205 -13.24 2.78 13.01
CA ALA A 205 -12.84 2.60 11.61
C ALA A 205 -13.41 1.29 11.02
N ASP A 206 -13.41 0.19 11.78
CA ASP A 206 -14.02 -1.07 11.32
C ASP A 206 -15.55 -0.97 11.16
N ARG A 207 -16.25 -0.26 12.05
CA ARG A 207 -17.70 0.01 11.88
C ARG A 207 -17.98 0.84 10.64
N LEU A 208 -17.16 1.87 10.38
CA LEU A 208 -17.30 2.72 9.20
C LEU A 208 -16.98 1.96 7.90
N LEU A 209 -16.00 1.05 7.93
CA LEU A 209 -15.72 0.11 6.84
C LEU A 209 -16.96 -0.75 6.52
N GLY A 210 -17.57 -1.36 7.53
CA GLY A 210 -18.80 -2.14 7.37
C GLY A 210 -19.94 -1.30 6.79
N TYR A 211 -20.20 -0.13 7.37
CA TYR A 211 -21.22 0.80 6.89
C TYR A 211 -21.01 1.22 5.43
N PHE A 212 -19.78 1.59 5.05
CA PHE A 212 -19.45 1.99 3.68
C PHE A 212 -19.74 0.85 2.68
N VAL A 213 -19.36 -0.38 3.02
CA VAL A 213 -19.65 -1.56 2.17
C VAL A 213 -21.14 -1.83 2.06
N GLU A 214 -21.91 -1.73 3.15
CA GLU A 214 -23.37 -1.89 3.13
C GLU A 214 -24.04 -0.87 2.22
N GLU A 215 -23.61 0.39 2.26
CA GLU A 215 -24.14 1.45 1.40
C GLU A 215 -23.76 1.24 -0.08
N LEU A 216 -22.54 0.77 -0.38
CA LEU A 216 -22.17 0.33 -1.73
C LEU A 216 -23.07 -0.80 -2.25
N LYS A 217 -23.41 -1.77 -1.40
CA LYS A 217 -24.34 -2.87 -1.73
C LYS A 217 -25.74 -2.33 -2.02
N LYS A 218 -26.25 -1.40 -1.20
CA LYS A 218 -27.56 -0.72 -1.42
C LYS A 218 -27.58 0.07 -2.73
N MET A 219 -26.49 0.73 -3.07
CA MET A 219 -26.30 1.45 -4.34
C MET A 219 -26.10 0.53 -5.56
N LYS A 220 -26.01 -0.80 -5.36
CA LYS A 220 -25.65 -1.78 -6.41
C LYS A 220 -24.31 -1.47 -7.08
N LYS A 221 -23.37 -0.90 -6.32
CA LYS A 221 -22.00 -0.57 -6.76
C LYS A 221 -20.96 -1.53 -6.19
N TRP A 222 -21.32 -2.41 -5.25
CA TRP A 222 -20.36 -3.35 -4.67
C TRP A 222 -19.82 -4.37 -5.67
N ASP A 223 -20.72 -4.99 -6.45
CA ASP A 223 -20.40 -6.15 -7.28
C ASP A 223 -19.48 -5.82 -8.47
N ASP A 224 -19.35 -4.56 -8.86
CA ASP A 224 -18.48 -4.07 -9.95
C ASP A 224 -17.36 -3.14 -9.44
N THR A 225 -17.06 -3.17 -8.12
CA THR A 225 -15.96 -2.41 -7.51
C THR A 225 -14.77 -3.29 -7.20
N LEU A 226 -13.57 -2.85 -7.62
CA LEU A 226 -12.30 -3.24 -7.01
C LEU A 226 -12.12 -2.43 -5.72
N PHE A 227 -12.39 -3.08 -4.59
CA PHE A 227 -12.29 -2.50 -3.26
C PHE A 227 -11.00 -2.94 -2.59
N ILE A 228 -10.19 -1.98 -2.16
CA ILE A 228 -8.87 -2.22 -1.56
C ILE A 228 -8.87 -1.60 -0.16
N VAL A 229 -8.62 -2.42 0.86
CA VAL A 229 -8.40 -1.93 2.23
C VAL A 229 -6.91 -1.97 2.53
N LEU A 230 -6.36 -0.86 3.01
CA LEU A 230 -4.93 -0.71 3.31
C LEU A 230 -4.67 0.27 4.46
N SER A 231 -3.43 0.28 4.96
CA SER A 231 -2.87 1.35 5.81
C SER A 231 -1.50 1.81 5.29
N ASP A 232 -0.89 2.77 5.98
CA ASP A 232 0.44 3.30 5.72
C ASP A 232 1.45 3.04 6.84
N GLY A 233 1.08 2.20 7.82
CA GLY A 233 1.98 1.62 8.81
C GLY A 233 1.92 2.25 10.19
N ASN A 234 2.11 1.43 11.23
CA ASN A 234 2.11 1.85 12.63
C ASN A 234 2.77 0.77 13.50
N ALA A 235 3.57 1.15 14.50
CA ALA A 235 4.17 0.22 15.45
C ALA A 235 3.30 0.06 16.70
N SER A 236 3.52 -1.03 17.45
CA SER A 236 2.90 -1.26 18.75
C SER A 236 3.21 -0.15 19.76
N SER A 237 4.34 0.54 19.61
CA SER A 237 4.70 1.73 20.39
C SER A 237 3.85 2.97 20.07
N GLY A 238 3.02 2.91 19.04
CA GLY A 238 2.44 4.08 18.40
C GLY A 238 3.41 4.70 17.39
N TRP A 239 2.82 5.47 16.47
CA TRP A 239 3.50 6.10 15.34
C TRP A 239 4.32 5.10 14.49
N HIS A 240 5.32 5.59 13.75
CA HIS A 240 6.13 4.76 12.84
C HIS A 240 7.65 4.91 13.08
N PRO A 241 8.19 4.48 14.25
CA PRO A 241 9.63 4.55 14.51
C PRO A 241 10.46 3.75 13.50
N ILE A 242 11.49 4.37 12.92
CA ILE A 242 12.31 3.79 11.83
C ILE A 242 12.87 2.40 12.17
N PHE A 243 13.28 2.16 13.42
CA PHE A 243 13.89 0.88 13.81
C PHE A 243 12.87 -0.22 14.13
N SER A 244 11.59 0.11 14.25
CA SER A 244 10.53 -0.88 14.44
C SER A 244 10.09 -1.42 13.09
N THR A 245 10.34 -2.71 12.84
CA THR A 245 9.86 -3.37 11.61
C THR A 245 8.33 -3.50 11.55
N GLU A 246 7.62 -3.22 12.63
CA GLU A 246 6.16 -3.15 12.61
C GLU A 246 5.67 -1.91 11.86
N SER A 247 6.44 -0.81 11.87
CA SER A 247 6.07 0.43 11.22
C SER A 247 5.92 0.29 9.71
N GLU A 248 6.65 -0.62 9.08
CA GLU A 248 6.61 -0.87 7.63
C GLU A 248 5.62 -1.97 7.23
N ARG A 249 4.87 -2.55 8.17
CA ARG A 249 3.91 -3.64 7.88
C ARG A 249 2.49 -3.11 7.92
N ILE A 250 1.68 -3.51 6.95
CA ILE A 250 0.30 -3.04 6.81
C ILE A 250 -0.67 -4.21 6.59
N PRO A 251 -1.95 -4.09 6.98
CA PRO A 251 -2.99 -4.94 6.43
C PRO A 251 -3.23 -4.54 4.96
N LEU A 252 -3.39 -5.52 4.08
CA LEU A 252 -3.71 -5.28 2.67
C LEU A 252 -4.70 -6.35 2.17
N LEU A 253 -5.83 -5.89 1.65
CA LEU A 253 -6.94 -6.74 1.23
C LEU A 253 -7.50 -6.23 -0.11
N PHE A 254 -7.63 -7.12 -1.07
CA PHE A 254 -8.24 -6.88 -2.37
C PHE A 254 -9.54 -7.64 -2.49
N ILE A 255 -10.61 -6.99 -2.95
CA ILE A 255 -11.95 -7.58 -3.15
C ILE A 255 -12.52 -7.01 -4.44
N GLY A 256 -13.21 -7.82 -5.23
CA GLY A 256 -13.93 -7.34 -6.41
C GLY A 256 -13.98 -8.37 -7.53
N PRO A 257 -14.53 -7.98 -8.70
CA PRO A 257 -14.54 -8.82 -9.89
C PRO A 257 -13.15 -9.33 -10.26
N GLY A 258 -13.06 -10.63 -10.59
CA GLY A 258 -11.80 -11.29 -10.96
C GLY A 258 -10.84 -11.56 -9.80
N ILE A 259 -11.12 -11.09 -8.57
CA ILE A 259 -10.31 -11.35 -7.39
C ILE A 259 -10.73 -12.66 -6.74
N ALA A 260 -9.76 -13.52 -6.43
CA ALA A 260 -10.02 -14.77 -5.72
C ALA A 260 -10.61 -14.51 -4.33
N ARG A 261 -11.62 -15.31 -3.95
CA ARG A 261 -12.29 -15.22 -2.66
C ARG A 261 -11.66 -16.17 -1.64
N ASN A 262 -11.66 -15.77 -0.37
CA ASN A 262 -11.12 -16.55 0.75
C ASN A 262 -9.68 -17.03 0.48
N ARG A 263 -8.87 -16.18 -0.15
CA ARG A 263 -7.48 -16.48 -0.50
C ARG A 263 -6.53 -15.66 0.36
N VAL A 264 -5.38 -16.24 0.66
CA VAL A 264 -4.26 -15.54 1.29
C VAL A 264 -3.02 -15.70 0.42
N ILE A 265 -2.45 -14.60 -0.05
CA ILE A 265 -1.14 -14.61 -0.72
C ILE A 265 -0.03 -14.30 0.29
N PRO A 266 1.19 -14.81 0.09
CA PRO A 266 2.21 -14.71 1.13
C PRO A 266 2.76 -13.29 1.29
N TYR A 267 2.88 -12.50 0.22
CA TYR A 267 3.67 -11.27 0.26
C TYR A 267 3.27 -10.25 -0.82
N ALA A 268 3.34 -8.95 -0.49
CA ALA A 268 3.30 -7.85 -1.46
C ALA A 268 4.03 -6.61 -0.91
N GLU A 269 4.41 -5.69 -1.80
CA GLU A 269 4.97 -4.39 -1.42
C GLU A 269 4.04 -3.25 -1.86
N ASN A 270 4.07 -2.12 -1.17
CA ASN A 270 3.13 -1.02 -1.42
C ASN A 270 3.19 -0.47 -2.87
N ILE A 271 4.36 -0.55 -3.50
CA ILE A 271 4.56 -0.18 -4.91
C ILE A 271 3.86 -1.13 -5.91
N ASP A 272 3.42 -2.31 -5.48
CA ASP A 272 2.71 -3.28 -6.33
C ASP A 272 1.21 -2.89 -6.51
N ILE A 273 0.69 -2.01 -5.66
CA ILE A 273 -0.74 -1.67 -5.61
C ILE A 273 -1.20 -0.94 -6.88
N ALA A 274 -0.52 0.16 -7.26
CA ALA A 274 -0.87 0.93 -8.45
C ALA A 274 -0.80 0.12 -9.76
N PRO A 275 0.28 -0.63 -10.07
CA PRO A 275 0.31 -1.45 -11.28
C PRO A 275 -0.75 -2.55 -11.27
N THR A 276 -1.07 -3.13 -10.10
CA THR A 276 -2.15 -4.11 -9.96
C THR A 276 -3.53 -3.49 -10.24
N ILE A 277 -3.82 -2.30 -9.72
CA ILE A 277 -5.06 -1.56 -10.03
C ILE A 277 -5.16 -1.35 -11.55
N CYS A 278 -4.12 -0.79 -12.17
CA CYS A 278 -4.14 -0.53 -13.61
C CYS A 278 -4.32 -1.81 -14.43
N HIS A 279 -3.68 -2.91 -14.04
CA HIS A 279 -3.84 -4.21 -14.68
C HIS A 279 -5.30 -4.69 -14.67
N LEU A 280 -5.91 -4.75 -13.48
CA LEU A 280 -7.29 -5.22 -13.32
C LEU A 280 -8.29 -4.32 -14.03
N MET A 281 -8.03 -3.02 -14.08
CA MET A 281 -8.86 -2.02 -14.73
C MET A 281 -8.62 -1.90 -16.25
N GLN A 282 -7.63 -2.62 -16.80
CA GLN A 282 -7.17 -2.51 -18.19
C GLN A 282 -6.75 -1.08 -18.59
N LEU A 283 -6.10 -0.37 -17.65
CA LEU A 283 -5.56 0.98 -17.85
C LEU A 283 -4.04 0.94 -17.97
N SER A 284 -3.47 1.94 -18.65
CA SER A 284 -2.03 2.14 -18.68
C SER A 284 -1.47 2.43 -17.29
N VAL A 285 -0.45 1.69 -16.88
CA VAL A 285 0.29 1.94 -15.64
C VAL A 285 0.94 3.33 -15.69
N PRO A 286 0.95 4.09 -14.58
CA PRO A 286 1.52 5.44 -14.58
C PRO A 286 3.05 5.43 -14.72
N ASN A 287 3.73 4.36 -14.27
CA ASN A 287 5.19 4.26 -14.24
C ASN A 287 5.68 2.84 -14.51
N THR A 288 6.75 2.72 -15.31
CA THR A 288 7.42 1.45 -15.67
C THR A 288 8.94 1.54 -15.54
N ASP A 289 9.44 2.45 -14.68
CA ASP A 289 10.87 2.59 -14.46
C ASP A 289 11.42 1.49 -13.54
N GLY A 290 12.74 1.46 -13.36
CA GLY A 290 13.38 0.42 -12.55
C GLY A 290 13.05 0.49 -11.06
N GLY A 291 12.25 1.47 -10.62
CA GLY A 291 11.70 1.62 -9.28
C GLY A 291 10.28 1.07 -9.13
N SER A 292 9.65 0.64 -10.23
CA SER A 292 8.25 0.22 -10.23
C SER A 292 8.01 -1.14 -9.57
N GLY A 293 6.84 -1.27 -8.94
CA GLY A 293 6.33 -2.54 -8.43
C GLY A 293 5.83 -3.47 -9.53
N ARG A 294 5.44 -4.69 -9.14
CA ARG A 294 4.90 -5.70 -10.04
C ARG A 294 3.36 -5.74 -9.98
N VAL A 295 2.76 -6.41 -10.96
CA VAL A 295 1.36 -6.82 -10.87
C VAL A 295 1.26 -8.04 -9.97
N LEU A 296 0.33 -8.00 -9.00
CA LEU A 296 0.02 -9.10 -8.09
C LEU A 296 -0.93 -10.11 -8.75
N ALA A 297 -0.54 -10.74 -9.86
CA ALA A 297 -1.42 -11.65 -10.61
C ALA A 297 -1.97 -12.81 -9.75
N GLU A 298 -1.26 -13.20 -8.67
CA GLU A 298 -1.69 -14.26 -7.74
C GLU A 298 -2.99 -13.96 -6.96
N ILE A 299 -3.47 -12.71 -6.97
CA ILE A 299 -4.76 -12.34 -6.36
C ILE A 299 -5.95 -12.69 -7.25
N GLU A 300 -5.73 -12.94 -8.54
CA GLU A 300 -6.80 -13.21 -9.49
C GLU A 300 -7.35 -14.63 -9.34
N GLU A 301 -8.65 -14.82 -9.55
CA GLU A 301 -9.35 -16.10 -9.32
C GLU A 301 -8.72 -17.28 -10.06
N ASP A 302 -8.32 -17.08 -11.32
CA ASP A 302 -7.77 -18.09 -12.21
C ASP A 302 -6.26 -18.34 -12.02
N SER A 303 -5.61 -17.58 -11.13
CA SER A 303 -4.17 -17.71 -10.88
C SER A 303 -3.84 -18.82 -9.87
N THR A 304 -2.67 -19.43 -10.03
CA THR A 304 -2.08 -20.33 -9.04
C THR A 304 -1.12 -19.57 -8.13
N ILE A 305 -1.22 -19.78 -6.81
CA ILE A 305 -0.28 -19.21 -5.84
C ILE A 305 1.07 -19.90 -6.01
N SER A 306 2.10 -19.16 -6.43
CA SER A 306 3.47 -19.66 -6.36
C SER A 306 3.93 -19.65 -4.90
N GLY A 307 4.50 -20.75 -4.42
CA GLY A 307 4.76 -20.97 -2.99
C GLY A 307 5.91 -20.16 -2.37
N GLN A 308 6.53 -19.22 -3.10
CA GLN A 308 7.62 -18.39 -2.58
C GLN A 308 7.37 -16.92 -2.91
N PRO A 309 7.51 -16.00 -1.93
CA PRO A 309 7.58 -14.57 -2.20
C PRO A 309 8.64 -14.30 -3.27
N GLN A 310 8.22 -13.75 -4.40
CA GLN A 310 9.16 -13.19 -5.37
C GLN A 310 9.30 -11.70 -5.03
N ASN A 311 10.54 -11.20 -5.03
CA ASN A 311 10.81 -9.75 -5.09
C ASN A 311 10.55 -8.95 -3.79
N GLU A 312 11.17 -9.31 -2.66
CA GLU A 312 11.13 -8.56 -1.37
C GLU A 312 12.06 -7.30 -1.36
N LYS A 313 11.99 -6.49 -2.42
CA LYS A 313 12.94 -5.39 -2.67
C LYS A 313 12.82 -4.26 -1.67
N ILE A 314 11.61 -3.83 -1.36
CA ILE A 314 11.34 -2.78 -0.37
C ILE A 314 11.72 -3.24 1.04
N LYS A 315 11.35 -4.47 1.42
CA LYS A 315 11.76 -5.04 2.72
C LYS A 315 13.28 -5.15 2.84
N ARG A 316 13.98 -5.55 1.77
CA ARG A 316 15.45 -5.55 1.72
C ARG A 316 16.02 -4.13 1.85
N LEU A 317 15.47 -3.16 1.10
CA LEU A 317 15.90 -1.77 1.15
C LEU A 317 15.72 -1.15 2.55
N ASN A 318 14.58 -1.38 3.20
CA ASN A 318 14.32 -0.95 4.58
C ASN A 318 15.38 -1.49 5.55
N SER A 319 15.75 -2.77 5.41
CA SER A 319 16.79 -3.39 6.23
C SER A 319 18.15 -2.70 6.04
N LEU A 320 18.52 -2.37 4.80
CA LEU A 320 19.78 -1.67 4.50
C LEU A 320 19.77 -0.25 5.07
N ILE A 321 18.65 0.47 4.97
CA ILE A 321 18.51 1.81 5.56
C ILE A 321 18.73 1.76 7.07
N ARG A 322 18.06 0.84 7.78
CA ARG A 322 18.24 0.66 9.23
C ARG A 322 19.68 0.29 9.59
N GLU A 323 20.29 -0.62 8.84
CA GLU A 323 21.67 -1.04 9.05
C GLU A 323 22.66 0.12 8.87
N HIS A 324 22.51 0.90 7.80
CA HIS A 324 23.33 2.07 7.54
C HIS A 324 23.21 3.13 8.64
N LEU A 325 21.98 3.45 9.06
CA LEU A 325 21.73 4.39 10.16
C LEU A 325 22.40 3.94 11.47
N LEU A 326 22.30 2.65 11.81
CA LEU A 326 22.95 2.10 13.00
C LEU A 326 24.47 2.14 12.90
N LEU A 327 25.02 1.82 11.73
CA LEU A 327 26.46 1.84 11.50
C LEU A 327 27.03 3.26 11.56
N GLN A 328 26.37 4.23 10.91
CA GLN A 328 26.73 5.64 11.01
C GLN A 328 26.71 6.13 12.46
N ALA A 329 25.67 5.79 13.24
CA ALA A 329 25.60 6.16 14.65
C ALA A 329 26.78 5.59 15.46
N LYS A 330 27.10 4.29 15.28
CA LYS A 330 28.24 3.64 15.94
C LYS A 330 29.58 4.30 15.58
N LEU A 331 29.79 4.59 14.30
CA LEU A 331 31.03 5.20 13.82
C LEU A 331 31.19 6.64 14.33
N ARG A 332 30.11 7.43 14.38
CA ARG A 332 30.13 8.78 14.97
C ARG A 332 30.45 8.77 16.46
N LEU A 333 29.96 7.78 17.22
CA LEU A 333 30.32 7.62 18.63
C LEU A 333 31.82 7.32 18.78
N LEU A 334 32.38 6.42 17.97
CA LEU A 334 33.81 6.11 17.99
C LEU A 334 34.67 7.32 17.56
N ALA A 335 34.19 8.11 16.61
CA ALA A 335 34.85 9.31 16.10
C ALA A 335 35.14 10.36 17.19
N SER A 336 34.37 10.35 18.29
CA SER A 336 34.62 11.23 19.45
C SER A 336 35.97 10.98 20.14
N THR A 337 36.57 9.80 19.92
CA THR A 337 37.84 9.38 20.52
C THR A 337 38.93 9.07 19.50
N ASP A 338 38.56 8.72 18.26
CA ASP A 338 39.49 8.46 17.17
C ASP A 338 38.98 9.11 15.85
N PRO A 339 39.61 10.21 15.37
CA PRO A 339 39.15 10.93 14.19
C PRO A 339 39.21 10.09 12.89
N TYR A 340 39.87 8.93 12.90
CA TYR A 340 39.81 7.97 11.79
C TYR A 340 38.36 7.65 11.37
N TYR A 341 37.47 7.48 12.35
CA TYR A 341 36.08 7.10 12.06
C TYR A 341 35.29 8.24 11.39
N ASP A 342 35.67 9.49 11.62
CA ASP A 342 35.07 10.63 10.91
C ASP A 342 35.54 10.65 9.45
N VAL A 343 36.83 10.41 9.21
CA VAL A 343 37.41 10.36 7.85
C VAL A 343 36.74 9.28 6.99
N ILE A 344 36.43 8.11 7.53
CA ILE A 344 35.77 7.05 6.75
C ILE A 344 34.31 7.40 6.42
N LEU A 345 33.59 8.06 7.33
CA LEU A 345 32.23 8.54 7.09
C LEU A 345 32.25 9.62 5.99
N MET A 346 33.16 10.60 6.10
CA MET A 346 33.36 11.62 5.07
C MET A 346 33.65 11.01 3.70
N ARG A 347 34.48 9.95 3.63
CA ARG A 347 34.78 9.25 2.37
C ARG A 347 33.56 8.53 1.78
N ALA A 348 32.75 7.89 2.62
CA ALA A 348 31.51 7.22 2.19
C ALA A 348 30.47 8.23 1.64
N GLU A 349 30.50 9.46 2.13
CA GLU A 349 29.59 10.54 1.71
C GLU A 349 30.18 11.41 0.58
N ASN A 350 31.46 11.25 0.20
CA ASN A 350 32.11 12.12 -0.78
C ASN A 350 32.29 11.46 -2.16
N ARG A 351 31.55 11.96 -3.16
CA ARG A 351 31.58 11.49 -4.57
C ARG A 351 32.94 11.62 -5.26
N LEU A 352 33.82 12.49 -4.77
CA LEU A 352 35.18 12.63 -5.30
C LEU A 352 36.09 11.48 -4.86
N THR A 353 35.72 10.78 -3.78
CA THR A 353 36.54 9.72 -3.17
C THR A 353 35.92 8.34 -3.29
N THR A 354 34.61 8.23 -3.50
CA THR A 354 33.90 6.96 -3.72
C THR A 354 32.90 7.10 -4.87
N PRO A 355 32.86 6.14 -5.82
CA PRO A 355 31.92 6.19 -6.95
C PRO A 355 30.48 5.81 -6.55
N PHE A 356 30.25 5.39 -5.31
CA PHE A 356 28.99 4.88 -4.80
C PHE A 356 28.62 5.60 -3.51
N GLN A 357 27.42 6.20 -3.46
CA GLN A 357 26.88 6.82 -2.26
C GLN A 357 25.62 6.10 -1.82
N PHE A 358 25.42 5.99 -0.51
CA PHE A 358 24.22 5.41 0.04
C PHE A 358 22.99 6.24 -0.38
N TYR A 359 21.96 5.56 -0.86
CA TYR A 359 20.65 6.14 -1.12
C TYR A 359 19.81 6.06 0.16
N GLY A 360 20.01 7.06 1.04
CA GLY A 360 19.35 7.19 2.33
C GLY A 360 18.06 8.00 2.30
N LEU A 361 17.40 8.08 3.46
CA LEU A 361 16.14 8.82 3.68
C LEU A 361 16.30 10.35 3.60
N ASP A 362 17.53 10.85 3.62
CA ASP A 362 17.91 12.26 3.54
C ASP A 362 17.95 12.80 2.10
N ARG A 363 17.86 11.91 1.10
CA ARG A 363 17.98 12.24 -0.33
C ARG A 363 17.03 11.43 -1.22
N ILE A 364 15.81 11.22 -0.73
CA ILE A 364 14.77 10.44 -1.42
C ILE A 364 14.49 10.96 -2.83
N ASP A 365 14.49 12.29 -2.99
CA ASP A 365 14.36 12.99 -4.27
C ASP A 365 15.41 12.59 -5.31
N GLN A 366 16.50 11.91 -4.90
CA GLN A 366 17.58 11.47 -5.78
C GLN A 366 17.59 9.96 -6.02
N TRP A 367 16.67 9.19 -5.42
CA TRP A 367 16.66 7.74 -5.55
C TRP A 367 16.52 7.26 -7.00
N TYR A 368 15.82 8.01 -7.84
CA TYR A 368 15.69 7.71 -9.27
C TYR A 368 17.03 7.62 -10.01
N GLN A 369 18.09 8.24 -9.48
CA GLN A 369 19.43 8.20 -10.06
C GLN A 369 20.05 6.80 -9.98
N ALA A 370 19.53 5.91 -9.13
CA ALA A 370 19.96 4.53 -9.06
C ALA A 370 19.59 3.72 -10.32
N GLY A 371 18.62 4.19 -11.12
CA GLY A 371 18.15 3.52 -12.34
C GLY A 371 17.24 2.32 -12.07
N THR A 372 17.61 1.42 -11.14
CA THR A 372 16.78 0.29 -10.69
C THR A 372 16.89 0.08 -9.17
N ILE A 373 15.87 -0.51 -8.54
CA ILE A 373 15.95 -0.88 -7.11
C ILE A 373 17.09 -1.89 -6.88
N ASP A 374 17.32 -2.82 -7.81
CA ASP A 374 18.42 -3.80 -7.69
C ASP A 374 19.79 -3.10 -7.65
N ASN A 375 19.99 -2.08 -8.49
CA ASN A 375 21.22 -1.30 -8.46
C ASN A 375 21.31 -0.43 -7.19
N MET A 376 20.19 0.13 -6.72
CA MET A 376 20.11 0.87 -5.46
C MET A 376 20.52 -0.01 -4.26
N ILE A 377 19.98 -1.24 -4.19
CA ILE A 377 20.31 -2.25 -3.17
C ILE A 377 21.80 -2.57 -3.23
N LYS A 378 22.33 -2.89 -4.42
CA LYS A 378 23.74 -3.22 -4.61
C LYS A 378 24.67 -2.09 -4.16
N VAL A 379 24.37 -0.85 -4.53
CA VAL A 379 25.13 0.35 -4.12
C VAL A 379 25.09 0.51 -2.60
N ASN A 380 23.91 0.39 -2.00
CA ASN A 380 23.73 0.51 -0.55
C ASN A 380 24.50 -0.58 0.22
N GLU A 381 24.50 -1.81 -0.29
CA GLU A 381 25.29 -2.93 0.26
C GLU A 381 26.79 -2.64 0.21
N SER A 382 27.31 -2.16 -0.93
CA SER A 382 28.73 -1.81 -1.06
C SER A 382 29.18 -0.72 -0.10
N VAL A 383 28.32 0.27 0.19
CA VAL A 383 28.64 1.32 1.17
C VAL A 383 28.64 0.75 2.60
N ILE A 384 27.67 -0.10 2.94
CA ILE A 384 27.63 -0.77 4.26
C ILE A 384 28.87 -1.66 4.46
N GLU A 385 29.25 -2.44 3.43
CA GLU A 385 30.44 -3.29 3.45
C GLU A 385 31.71 -2.46 3.67
N TYR A 386 31.90 -1.38 2.90
CA TYR A 386 33.02 -0.45 3.09
C TYR A 386 33.12 0.09 4.51
N LEU A 387 32.00 0.50 5.11
CA LEU A 387 31.97 1.02 6.47
C LEU A 387 32.30 -0.07 7.52
N LYS A 388 31.81 -1.31 7.34
CA LYS A 388 32.12 -2.45 8.22
C LYS A 388 33.58 -2.88 8.14
N ASP A 389 34.11 -2.95 6.93
CA ASP A 389 35.51 -3.34 6.68
C ASP A 389 36.46 -2.29 7.26
N SER A 390 36.17 -1.01 7.04
CA SER A 390 36.93 0.10 7.62
C SER A 390 36.89 0.08 9.14
N GLN A 391 35.73 -0.22 9.73
CA GLN A 391 35.61 -0.37 11.19
C GLN A 391 36.46 -1.54 11.70
N SER A 392 36.45 -2.67 11.00
CA SER A 392 37.12 -3.90 11.41
C SER A 392 38.63 -3.82 11.26
N ALA A 393 39.13 -3.17 10.20
CA ALA A 393 40.56 -2.97 9.97
C ALA A 393 41.25 -2.05 11.00
N ARG A 394 40.47 -1.28 11.77
CA ARG A 394 40.97 -0.38 12.81
C ARG A 394 40.95 -0.98 14.21
N LYS A 395 40.17 -2.05 14.43
CA LYS A 395 40.20 -2.84 15.67
C LYS A 395 41.49 -3.65 15.74
#